data_AF-A0A924HSU2-F1
#
_entry.id   AF-A0A924HSU2-F1
#
_cell.length_a   1.000
_cell.length_b   1.000
_cell.length_c   1.000
_cell.angle_alpha   90.00
_cell.angle_beta   90.00
_cell.angle_gamma   90.00
#
_symmetry.space_group_name_H-M   'P 1'
#
loop_
_entity.id
_entity.type
_entity.pdbx_description
1 polymer ?
#
loop_
_entity_poly.entity_id
_entity_poly.type
_entity_poly.pdbx_seq_one_letter_code
_entity_poly.pdbx_strand_id
1 'polypeptide(L)' 'MVAQKEIRVEVYSRIDDTEIWKYQTFEMLNEVIEFDRLDLTLPMATIYDSIAFELAGDSLKL' A
#
# COMPACT_ATOMS: atom_id res chain seq x y z
N MET A 1 1.88 -2.04 -6.53
CA MET A 1 2.07 -0.59 -6.76
C MET A 1 1.82 0.14 -5.45
N VAL A 2 2.57 1.21 -5.16
CA VAL A 2 2.33 2.09 -3.99
C VAL A 2 2.00 3.48 -4.52
N ALA A 3 0.83 4.01 -4.20
CA ALA A 3 0.47 5.39 -4.55
C ALA A 3 1.23 6.36 -3.64
N GLN A 4 1.69 7.50 -4.19
CA GLN A 4 2.46 8.50 -3.43
C GLN A 4 1.64 9.75 -3.06
N LYS A 5 0.41 9.87 -3.56
CA LYS A 5 -0.47 11.05 -3.34
C LYS A 5 -1.65 10.76 -2.43
N GLU A 6 -1.90 9.50 -2.12
CA GLU A 6 -2.95 9.00 -1.25
C GLU A 6 -2.51 7.68 -0.62
N ILE A 7 -3.19 7.25 0.45
CA ILE A 7 -2.99 5.93 1.05
C ILE A 7 -3.66 4.90 0.15
N ARG A 8 -2.87 4.26 -0.71
CA ARG A 8 -3.36 3.20 -1.59
C ARG A 8 -2.22 2.29 -2.05
N VAL A 9 -2.31 1.01 -1.72
CA VAL A 9 -1.40 -0.03 -2.19
C VAL A 9 -2.17 -1.09 -2.94
N GLU A 10 -1.69 -1.42 -4.14
CA GLU A 10 -2.18 -2.51 -4.95
C GLU A 10 -1.20 -3.67 -4.92
N VAL A 11 -1.69 -4.85 -4.59
CA VAL A 11 -0.89 -6.08 -4.53
C VAL A 11 -1.37 -7.03 -5.60
N TYR A 12 -0.42 -7.51 -6.40
CA TYR A 12 -0.62 -8.53 -7.41
C TYR A 12 0.26 -9.72 -7.05
N SER A 13 -0.33 -10.87 -6.74
CA SER A 13 0.40 -12.05 -6.32
C SER A 13 -0.10 -13.31 -7.01
N ARG A 14 0.78 -14.29 -7.14
CA ARG A 14 0.42 -15.65 -7.57
C ARG A 14 -0.02 -16.45 -6.36
N ILE A 15 -1.11 -17.17 -6.51
CA ILE A 15 -1.55 -18.19 -5.55
C ILE A 15 -0.96 -19.55 -5.95
N ASP A 16 -1.43 -20.65 -5.35
CA ASP A 16 -0.94 -21.99 -5.66
C ASP A 16 -1.05 -22.33 -7.14
N ASP A 17 -2.15 -21.89 -7.77
CA ASP A 17 -2.27 -21.89 -9.22
C ASP A 17 -1.53 -20.68 -9.82
N THR A 18 -0.41 -20.97 -10.49
CA THR A 18 0.45 -19.97 -11.11
C THR A 18 -0.15 -19.34 -12.36
N GLU A 19 -1.28 -19.82 -12.87
CA GLU A 19 -2.00 -19.18 -13.97
C GLU A 19 -2.94 -18.08 -13.48
N ILE A 20 -3.39 -18.17 -12.22
CA ILE A 20 -4.30 -17.20 -11.60
C ILE A 20 -3.50 -16.08 -10.92
N TRP A 21 -3.95 -14.83 -11.10
CA TRP A 21 -3.46 -13.68 -10.36
C TRP A 21 -4.48 -13.29 -9.29
N LYS A 22 -4.02 -13.14 -8.05
CA LYS A 22 -4.77 -12.48 -6.99
C LYS A 22 -4.46 -10.99 -7.03
N TYR A 23 -5.51 -10.19 -6.98
CA TYR A 23 -5.42 -8.73 -6.88
C TYR A 23 -6.08 -8.28 -5.57
N GLN A 24 -5.39 -7.41 -4.83
CA GLN A 24 -5.88 -6.84 -3.58
C GLN A 24 -5.52 -5.35 -3.52
N THR A 25 -6.38 -4.58 -2.85
CA THR A 25 -6.17 -3.15 -2.56
C THR A 25 -6.25 -2.91 -1.07
N PHE A 26 -5.39 -2.01 -0.59
CA PHE A 26 -5.34 -1.55 0.79
C PHE A 26 -5.33 -0.02 0.77
N GLU A 27 -6.18 0.60 1.57
CA GLU A 27 -6.50 2.03 1.53
C GLU A 27 -6.44 2.70 2.92
N MET A 28 -6.10 1.93 3.98
CA MET A 28 -6.00 2.44 5.34
C MET A 28 -4.64 2.10 5.98
N LEU A 29 -4.12 3.02 6.80
CA LEU A 29 -2.80 2.89 7.45
C LEU A 29 -2.71 1.74 8.47
N ASN A 30 -3.84 1.34 9.05
CA ASN A 30 -3.90 0.25 10.03
C ASN A 30 -4.00 -1.14 9.39
N GLU A 31 -4.08 -1.23 8.06
CA GLU A 31 -4.10 -2.51 7.36
C GLU A 31 -2.71 -3.14 7.32
N VAL A 32 -2.69 -4.47 7.24
CA VAL A 32 -1.48 -5.28 7.12
C VAL A 32 -1.61 -6.12 5.86
N ILE A 33 -0.59 -6.08 5.02
CA ILE A 33 -0.50 -6.92 3.83
C ILE A 33 0.15 -8.24 4.23
N GLU A 34 -0.53 -9.34 3.95
CA GLU A 34 -0.05 -10.70 4.20
C GLU A 34 0.50 -11.32 2.91
N PHE A 35 1.75 -11.79 2.97
CA PHE A 35 2.41 -12.52 1.90
C PHE A 35 2.73 -13.94 2.36
N ASP A 36 1.71 -14.80 2.44
CA ASP A 36 1.80 -16.14 3.05
C ASP A 36 2.97 -17.00 2.54
N ARG A 37 3.24 -16.96 1.23
CA ARG A 37 4.33 -17.75 0.61
C ARG A 37 5.73 -17.29 0.99
N LEU A 38 5.86 -16.05 1.46
CA LEU A 38 7.11 -15.46 1.92
C LEU A 38 7.23 -15.48 3.44
N ASP A 39 6.20 -15.94 4.16
CA ASP A 39 6.08 -15.83 5.62
C ASP A 39 6.38 -14.39 6.10
N LEU A 40 5.79 -13.43 5.39
CA LEU A 40 6.06 -12.00 5.55
C LEU A 40 4.75 -11.23 5.72
N THR A 41 4.74 -10.33 6.69
CA THR A 41 3.69 -9.32 6.87
C THR A 41 4.28 -7.93 6.69
N LEU A 42 3.56 -7.06 5.97
CA LEU A 42 3.96 -5.68 5.73
C LEU A 42 2.86 -4.71 6.18
N PRO A 43 3.03 -4.01 7.31
CA PRO A 43 2.09 -2.98 7.74
C PRO A 43 2.04 -1.81 6.76
N MET A 44 0.84 -1.34 6.43
CA MET A 44 0.64 -0.17 5.55
C MET A 44 1.33 1.08 6.10
N ALA A 45 1.28 1.28 7.42
CA ALA A 45 1.98 2.39 8.08
C ALA A 45 3.48 2.44 7.77
N THR A 46 4.16 1.29 7.67
CA THR A 46 5.60 1.22 7.37
C THR A 46 5.91 1.67 5.94
N ILE A 47 5.03 1.37 4.97
CA ILE A 47 5.20 1.80 3.57
C ILE A 47 5.15 3.32 3.46
N TYR A 48 4.26 3.96 4.23
CA TYR A 48 3.99 5.40 4.17
C TYR A 48 4.79 6.25 5.16
N ASP A 49 5.55 5.65 6.07
CA ASP A 49 6.35 6.37 7.08
C ASP A 49 7.36 7.35 6.45
N SER A 50 7.86 7.03 5.25
CA SER A 50 8.82 7.88 4.51
C SER A 50 8.21 8.63 3.31
N ILE A 51 6.89 8.54 3.11
CA ILE A 51 6.22 9.21 1.99
C ILE A 51 5.58 10.50 2.49
N ALA A 52 6.16 11.63 2.10
CA ALA A 52 5.55 12.93 2.35
C ALA A 52 4.41 13.17 1.35
N PHE A 53 3.19 13.34 1.84
CA PHE A 53 2.08 13.81 1.01
C PHE A 53 2.29 15.29 0.73
N GLU A 54 2.51 15.66 -0.53
CA GLU A 54 2.35 17.05 -0.93
C GLU A 54 0.86 17.41 -0.80
N LEU A 55 0.54 18.13 0.28
CA LEU A 55 -0.77 18.77 0.40
C LEU A 55 -0.91 19.69 -0.80
N ALA A 56 -1.86 19.39 -1.69
CA ALA A 56 -2.24 20.29 -2.77
C ALA A 56 -2.79 21.58 -2.14
N GLY A 57 -1.93 22.57 -1.93
CA GLY A 57 -2.31 23.81 -1.28
C GLY A 57 -1.17 24.51 -0.57
N ASP A 58 -0.19 24.98 -1.33
CA ASP A 58 0.57 26.16 -0.93
C ASP A 58 -0.40 27.37 -0.96
N SER A 59 -1.19 27.53 0.12
CA SER A 59 -2.00 28.71 0.45
C SER A 59 -2.50 28.61 1.89
N LEU A 60 -1.58 28.50 2.84
CA LEU A 60 -1.81 29.02 4.19
C LEU A 60 -1.28 30.45 4.24
N LYS A 61 -2.16 31.42 3.96
CA LYS A 61 -1.97 32.77 4.53
C LYS A 61 -2.65 32.77 5.90
N LEU A 62 -1.79 32.84 6.92
CA LEU A 62 -2.10 33.22 8.31
C LEU A 62 -3.01 34.45 8.37
#